data_AF-A0A8S2R6M5-F1
#
_entry.id   AF-A0A8S2R6M5-F1
#
_cell.length_a   1.000
_cell.length_b   1.000
_cell.length_c   1.000
_cell.angle_alpha   90.00
_cell.angle_beta   90.00
_cell.angle_gamma   90.00
#
_symmetry.space_group_name_H-M   'P 1'
#
loop_
_entity.id
_entity.type
_entity.pdbx_description
1 polymer ?
#
loop_
_entity_poly.entity_id
_entity_poly.type
_entity_poly.pdbx_seq_one_letter_code
_entity_poly.pdbx_strand_id
1 'polypeptide(L)'
;MPFREHWRDVKTLHDDGIPIDTASNETAKLFDATLTQYTGWYNDNQLGGIETCLSRLLSSDPTCIASRILATGLDILSTAYPASSLHSKTVTSLGNTTSSNEYINLHTQALIEWSLGKFSNAADTWEQILVLYPFDMMAIKFASDNYFYIGDREMIRDSIARVLPIWETSSNRPLKSYLYGMYAFGLGETNMIERAEKEARFALEMNPHDAWATHALAHAIEYAGETSKGIDILKETYQDWTTCDLIKPHIDWHWALYEIEQGNREIAEDILVNHLLNKAGDLSMLDFVDIAALIYRLKLAGQNSSTIYSSDRLKKFINDHLHDHLLLFNDLHIYFILDDYVDLDNRNDFIRILRDSYDTSDFDSGPVFRQVGNYLFQAIDQFKEKKYSEVF
;
A
#
# COMPACT_ATOMS: atom_id res chain seq x y z
N MET A 1 14.94 -21.02 -5.34
CA MET A 1 14.02 -20.32 -6.26
C MET A 1 13.37 -19.24 -5.42
N PRO A 2 13.33 -17.98 -5.88
CA PRO A 2 12.87 -16.86 -5.05
C PRO A 2 11.37 -16.93 -4.73
N PHE A 3 10.59 -17.60 -5.58
CA PHE A 3 9.13 -17.61 -5.51
C PHE A 3 8.55 -18.99 -5.24
N ARG A 4 7.33 -18.97 -4.71
CA ARG A 4 6.54 -20.17 -4.39
C ARG A 4 6.11 -20.89 -5.67
N GLU A 5 6.24 -22.21 -5.70
CA GLU A 5 5.91 -23.04 -6.89
C GLU A 5 4.63 -23.87 -6.73
N HIS A 6 4.09 -23.96 -5.51
CA HIS A 6 2.97 -24.85 -5.18
C HIS A 6 1.81 -24.07 -4.58
N TRP A 7 0.70 -24.03 -5.32
CA TRP A 7 -0.53 -23.33 -4.96
C TRP A 7 -1.54 -24.30 -4.33
N ARG A 8 -2.24 -23.84 -3.29
CA ARG A 8 -3.27 -24.60 -2.58
C ARG A 8 -4.44 -24.86 -3.51
N ASP A 9 -4.93 -26.09 -3.50
CA ASP A 9 -6.17 -26.48 -4.16
C ASP A 9 -7.38 -26.28 -3.22
N VAL A 10 -8.60 -26.59 -3.69
CA VAL A 10 -9.82 -26.38 -2.89
C VAL A 10 -9.74 -27.10 -1.55
N LYS A 11 -9.31 -28.37 -1.57
CA LYS A 11 -9.20 -29.18 -0.37
C LYS A 11 -8.21 -28.56 0.61
N THR A 12 -7.03 -28.15 0.13
CA THR A 12 -5.99 -27.57 1.00
C THR A 12 -6.44 -26.24 1.61
N LEU A 13 -7.17 -25.39 0.87
CA LEU A 13 -7.76 -24.17 1.41
C LEU A 13 -8.81 -24.48 2.49
N HIS A 14 -9.67 -25.48 2.28
CA HIS A 14 -10.67 -25.90 3.27
C HIS A 14 -10.03 -26.53 4.52
N ASP A 15 -8.98 -27.34 4.33
CA ASP A 15 -8.19 -27.94 5.44
C ASP A 15 -7.48 -26.83 6.25
N ASP A 16 -7.13 -25.70 5.61
CA ASP A 16 -6.63 -24.48 6.25
C ASP A 16 -7.73 -23.62 6.88
N GLY A 17 -8.99 -24.05 6.80
CA GLY A 17 -10.15 -23.34 7.36
C GLY A 17 -10.66 -22.19 6.50
N ILE A 18 -10.26 -22.08 5.22
CA ILE A 18 -10.70 -21.03 4.30
C ILE A 18 -11.85 -21.58 3.43
N PRO A 19 -13.12 -21.23 3.69
CA PRO A 19 -14.26 -21.82 2.99
C PRO A 19 -14.50 -21.12 1.64
N ILE A 20 -13.56 -21.25 0.70
CA ILE A 20 -13.69 -20.70 -0.65
C ILE A 20 -14.89 -21.31 -1.39
N ASP A 21 -15.63 -20.50 -2.15
CA ASP A 21 -16.90 -20.85 -2.80
C ASP A 21 -16.73 -21.37 -4.25
N THR A 22 -15.68 -22.15 -4.50
CA THR A 22 -15.45 -22.81 -5.79
C THR A 22 -15.18 -24.31 -5.61
N ALA A 23 -15.60 -25.09 -6.60
CA ALA A 23 -15.22 -26.50 -6.73
C ALA A 23 -14.03 -26.71 -7.69
N SER A 24 -13.54 -25.64 -8.32
CA SER A 24 -12.47 -25.68 -9.30
C SER A 24 -11.10 -25.58 -8.63
N ASN A 25 -10.31 -26.65 -8.72
CA ASN A 25 -8.91 -26.63 -8.27
C ASN A 25 -8.04 -25.65 -9.07
N GLU A 26 -8.40 -25.35 -10.32
CA GLU A 26 -7.71 -24.33 -11.09
C GLU A 26 -7.97 -22.94 -10.50
N THR A 27 -9.23 -22.61 -10.20
CA THR A 27 -9.63 -21.34 -9.60
C THR A 27 -9.02 -21.16 -8.22
N ALA A 28 -9.05 -22.19 -7.36
CA ALA A 28 -8.41 -22.16 -6.05
C ALA A 28 -6.90 -21.88 -6.13
N LYS A 29 -6.20 -22.52 -7.08
CA LYS A 29 -4.76 -22.31 -7.28
C LYS A 29 -4.46 -20.91 -7.82
N LEU A 30 -5.27 -20.40 -8.76
CA LEU A 30 -5.13 -19.03 -9.25
C LEU A 30 -5.41 -18.00 -8.15
N PHE A 31 -6.39 -18.26 -7.27
CA PHE A 31 -6.67 -17.42 -6.11
C PHE A 31 -5.46 -17.36 -5.19
N ASP A 32 -4.91 -18.53 -4.81
CA ASP A 32 -3.77 -18.62 -3.90
C ASP A 32 -2.47 -18.03 -4.52
N ALA A 33 -2.28 -18.19 -5.83
CA ALA A 33 -1.15 -17.60 -6.56
C ALA A 33 -1.25 -16.06 -6.65
N THR A 34 -2.46 -15.54 -6.88
CA THR A 34 -2.72 -14.09 -6.90
C THR A 34 -2.51 -13.50 -5.51
N LEU A 35 -3.06 -14.14 -4.48
CA LEU A 35 -2.90 -13.73 -3.09
C LEU A 35 -1.42 -13.77 -2.64
N THR A 36 -0.65 -14.75 -3.08
CA THR A 36 0.79 -14.84 -2.79
C THR A 36 1.54 -13.64 -3.39
N GLN A 37 1.32 -13.34 -4.68
CA GLN A 37 1.96 -12.20 -5.36
C GLN A 37 1.59 -10.86 -4.70
N TYR A 38 0.32 -10.68 -4.34
CA TYR A 38 -0.14 -9.51 -3.60
C TYR A 38 0.52 -9.41 -2.21
N THR A 39 0.55 -10.50 -1.45
CA THR A 39 1.15 -10.53 -0.11
C THR A 39 2.65 -10.20 -0.17
N GLY A 40 3.34 -10.74 -1.18
CA GLY A 40 4.79 -10.56 -1.34
C GLY A 40 5.21 -9.34 -2.17
N TRP A 41 4.28 -8.52 -2.64
CA TRP A 41 4.55 -7.33 -3.44
C TRP A 41 5.41 -7.60 -4.70
N TYR A 42 5.12 -8.69 -5.42
CA TYR A 42 5.87 -9.05 -6.62
C TYR A 42 4.98 -9.57 -7.76
N ASN A 43 5.42 -9.38 -8.99
CA ASN A 43 4.87 -10.05 -10.17
C ASN A 43 5.66 -11.31 -10.52
N ASP A 44 4.98 -12.46 -10.54
CA ASP A 44 5.58 -13.71 -11.02
C ASP A 44 5.54 -13.79 -12.54
N ASN A 45 6.70 -13.65 -13.17
CA ASN A 45 6.84 -13.73 -14.62
C ASN A 45 6.37 -15.07 -15.22
N GLN A 46 6.43 -16.17 -14.48
CA GLN A 46 5.93 -17.47 -14.97
C GLN A 46 4.40 -17.52 -15.03
N LEU A 47 3.73 -16.71 -14.21
CA LEU A 47 2.28 -16.59 -14.18
C LEU A 47 1.75 -15.42 -15.01
N GLY A 48 2.64 -14.54 -15.49
CA GLY A 48 2.32 -13.31 -16.21
C GLY A 48 1.98 -12.14 -15.30
N GLY A 49 2.39 -12.17 -14.02
CA GLY A 49 2.10 -11.16 -13.02
C GLY A 49 0.66 -11.19 -12.47
N ILE A 50 0.36 -10.27 -11.56
CA ILE A 50 -0.93 -10.18 -10.85
C ILE A 50 -2.08 -9.94 -11.83
N GLU A 51 -1.93 -9.02 -12.80
CA GLU A 51 -2.99 -8.70 -13.76
C GLU A 51 -3.42 -9.90 -14.60
N THR A 52 -2.45 -10.65 -15.14
CA THR A 52 -2.74 -11.87 -15.91
C THR A 52 -3.37 -12.93 -15.00
N CYS A 53 -2.90 -13.07 -13.77
CA CYS A 53 -3.48 -14.00 -12.80
C CYS A 53 -4.93 -13.65 -12.48
N LEU A 54 -5.25 -12.38 -12.25
CA LEU A 54 -6.61 -11.90 -11.99
C LEU A 54 -7.54 -12.15 -13.17
N SER A 55 -7.10 -11.84 -14.40
CA SER A 55 -7.87 -12.09 -15.61
C SER A 55 -8.21 -13.58 -15.78
N ARG A 56 -7.22 -14.45 -15.54
CA ARG A 56 -7.42 -15.91 -15.56
C ARG A 56 -8.31 -16.38 -14.41
N LEU A 57 -8.12 -15.85 -13.20
CA LEU A 57 -8.89 -16.19 -12.02
C LEU A 57 -10.38 -15.94 -12.25
N LEU A 58 -10.74 -14.74 -12.71
CA LEU A 58 -12.12 -14.34 -13.01
C LEU A 58 -12.73 -15.15 -14.16
N SER A 59 -11.92 -15.59 -15.13
CA SER A 59 -12.38 -16.39 -16.26
C SER A 59 -12.54 -17.88 -15.93
N SER A 60 -11.75 -18.41 -15.00
CA SER A 60 -11.70 -19.85 -14.67
C SER A 60 -12.98 -20.36 -14.01
N ASP A 61 -13.62 -19.52 -13.20
CA ASP A 61 -14.93 -19.77 -12.60
C ASP A 61 -15.65 -18.43 -12.38
N PRO A 62 -16.47 -17.99 -13.35
CA PRO A 62 -17.18 -16.72 -13.26
C PRO A 62 -18.18 -16.64 -12.10
N THR A 63 -18.56 -17.79 -11.51
CA THR A 63 -19.52 -17.84 -10.40
C THR A 63 -18.86 -17.65 -9.04
N CYS A 64 -17.56 -17.97 -8.92
CA CYS A 64 -16.77 -17.81 -7.68
C CYS A 64 -16.78 -16.35 -7.19
N ILE A 65 -17.42 -16.11 -6.04
CA ILE A 65 -17.54 -14.78 -5.43
C ILE A 65 -16.19 -14.39 -4.81
N ALA A 66 -15.46 -15.33 -4.19
CA ALA A 66 -14.14 -15.06 -3.61
C ALA A 66 -13.14 -14.50 -4.65
N SER A 67 -13.18 -15.00 -5.89
CA SER A 67 -12.38 -14.47 -7.00
C SER A 67 -12.68 -13.00 -7.28
N ARG A 68 -13.97 -12.63 -7.30
CA ARG A 68 -14.39 -11.23 -7.52
C ARG A 68 -14.02 -10.36 -6.32
N ILE A 69 -14.19 -10.85 -5.10
CA ILE A 69 -13.76 -10.16 -3.87
C ILE A 69 -12.27 -9.79 -3.94
N LEU A 70 -11.38 -10.76 -4.24
CA LEU A 70 -9.95 -10.49 -4.32
C LEU A 70 -9.64 -9.45 -5.42
N ALA A 71 -10.23 -9.60 -6.60
CA ALA A 71 -10.04 -8.66 -7.70
C ALA A 71 -10.53 -7.25 -7.36
N THR A 72 -11.73 -7.12 -6.80
CA THR A 72 -12.31 -5.83 -6.40
C THR A 72 -11.51 -5.19 -5.26
N GLY A 73 -11.04 -5.96 -4.29
CA GLY A 73 -10.22 -5.43 -3.19
C GLY A 73 -8.90 -4.84 -3.69
N LEU A 74 -8.20 -5.52 -4.62
CA LEU A 74 -6.98 -4.99 -5.23
C LEU A 74 -7.22 -3.74 -6.07
N ASP A 75 -8.36 -3.68 -6.76
CA ASP A 75 -8.79 -2.51 -7.53
C ASP A 75 -9.05 -1.29 -6.63
N ILE A 76 -9.72 -1.48 -5.48
CA ILE A 76 -9.91 -0.42 -4.46
C ILE A 76 -8.56 0.01 -3.88
N LEU A 77 -7.70 -0.94 -3.50
CA LEU A 77 -6.36 -0.69 -2.95
C LEU A 77 -5.47 0.13 -3.89
N SER A 78 -5.65 0.00 -5.20
CA SER A 78 -4.86 0.80 -6.16
C SER A 78 -5.10 2.31 -6.00
N THR A 79 -6.22 2.72 -5.40
CA THR A 79 -6.67 4.12 -5.30
C THR A 79 -6.75 4.83 -6.65
N ALA A 80 -6.89 4.06 -7.75
CA ALA A 80 -6.86 4.59 -9.12
C ALA A 80 -8.16 5.25 -9.58
N TYR A 81 -9.16 5.37 -8.70
CA TYR A 81 -10.46 5.94 -9.05
C TYR A 81 -10.89 7.05 -8.10
N PRO A 82 -11.63 8.05 -8.63
CA PRO A 82 -12.25 9.06 -7.80
C PRO A 82 -13.23 8.45 -6.80
N ALA A 83 -13.24 9.01 -5.58
CA ALA A 83 -14.16 8.62 -4.52
C ALA A 83 -15.63 8.61 -4.97
N SER A 84 -16.00 9.54 -5.88
CA SER A 84 -17.36 9.66 -6.44
C SER A 84 -17.83 8.45 -7.27
N SER A 85 -16.90 7.63 -7.80
CA SER A 85 -17.21 6.47 -8.65
C SER A 85 -16.87 5.13 -8.02
N LEU A 86 -16.12 5.13 -6.92
CA LEU A 86 -15.54 3.93 -6.30
C LEU A 86 -16.63 2.93 -5.86
N HIS A 87 -17.66 3.42 -5.15
CA HIS A 87 -18.72 2.55 -4.65
C HIS A 87 -19.53 1.88 -5.76
N SER A 88 -19.95 2.63 -6.78
CA SER A 88 -20.77 2.08 -7.87
C SER A 88 -20.00 1.05 -8.71
N LYS A 89 -18.70 1.28 -8.94
CA LYS A 89 -17.81 0.29 -9.56
C LYS A 89 -17.64 -0.96 -8.69
N THR A 90 -17.46 -0.79 -7.38
CA THR A 90 -17.34 -1.90 -6.42
C THR A 90 -18.57 -2.80 -6.46
N VAL A 91 -19.77 -2.20 -6.34
CA VAL A 91 -21.04 -2.94 -6.41
C VAL A 91 -21.19 -3.66 -7.75
N THR A 92 -20.82 -3.00 -8.85
CA THR A 92 -20.88 -3.60 -10.19
C THR A 92 -19.93 -4.79 -10.32
N SER A 93 -18.70 -4.66 -9.81
CA SER A 93 -17.65 -5.68 -9.86
C SER A 93 -17.99 -6.91 -9.02
N LEU A 94 -18.52 -6.71 -7.82
CA LEU A 94 -18.96 -7.79 -6.94
C LEU A 94 -20.18 -8.54 -7.49
N GLY A 95 -21.10 -7.82 -8.15
CA GLY A 95 -22.32 -8.38 -8.73
C GLY A 95 -23.28 -8.91 -7.66
N ASN A 96 -24.02 -9.98 -7.96
CA ASN A 96 -24.87 -10.64 -6.95
C ASN A 96 -23.99 -11.47 -6.00
N THR A 97 -23.95 -11.06 -4.74
CA THR A 97 -23.15 -11.66 -3.67
C THR A 97 -23.98 -12.41 -2.64
N THR A 98 -25.27 -12.64 -2.90
CA THR A 98 -26.14 -13.40 -1.99
C THR A 98 -25.58 -14.80 -1.81
N SER A 99 -25.02 -15.09 -0.63
CA SER A 99 -24.40 -16.38 -0.32
C SER A 99 -24.90 -16.92 1.00
N SER A 100 -25.02 -18.24 1.11
CA SER A 100 -25.19 -18.92 2.41
C SER A 100 -23.87 -19.04 3.16
N ASN A 101 -22.74 -18.67 2.53
CA ASN A 101 -21.41 -18.74 3.11
C ASN A 101 -21.10 -17.42 3.85
N GLU A 102 -21.03 -17.49 5.19
CA GLU A 102 -20.77 -16.34 6.06
C GLU A 102 -19.45 -15.65 5.73
N TYR A 103 -18.39 -16.41 5.42
CA TYR A 103 -17.09 -15.89 5.01
C TYR A 103 -17.20 -14.95 3.79
N ILE A 104 -17.95 -15.36 2.77
CA ILE A 104 -18.18 -14.57 1.55
C ILE A 104 -18.98 -13.30 1.86
N ASN A 105 -20.00 -13.42 2.72
CA ASN A 105 -20.82 -12.28 3.11
C ASN A 105 -20.02 -11.23 3.88
N LEU A 106 -19.14 -11.65 4.79
CA LEU A 106 -18.30 -10.73 5.57
C LEU A 106 -17.29 -10.00 4.69
N HIS A 107 -16.59 -10.69 3.79
CA HIS A 107 -15.65 -10.02 2.87
C HIS A 107 -16.37 -9.06 1.91
N THR A 108 -17.54 -9.45 1.43
CA THR A 108 -18.39 -8.57 0.61
C THR A 108 -18.78 -7.32 1.40
N GLN A 109 -19.23 -7.48 2.64
CA GLN A 109 -19.61 -6.36 3.51
C GLN A 109 -18.42 -5.41 3.72
N ALA A 110 -17.24 -5.94 4.03
CA ALA A 110 -16.03 -5.14 4.22
C ALA A 110 -15.69 -4.33 2.98
N LEU A 111 -15.72 -4.91 1.77
CA LEU A 111 -15.45 -4.17 0.53
C LEU A 111 -16.50 -3.10 0.23
N ILE A 112 -17.77 -3.36 0.55
CA ILE A 112 -18.83 -2.36 0.41
C ILE A 112 -18.58 -1.18 1.35
N GLU A 113 -18.26 -1.43 2.62
CA GLU A 113 -17.89 -0.41 3.60
C GLU A 113 -16.64 0.37 3.15
N TRP A 114 -15.63 -0.34 2.68
CA TRP A 114 -14.38 0.24 2.20
C TRP A 114 -14.60 1.18 1.01
N SER A 115 -15.41 0.74 0.04
CA SER A 115 -15.75 1.55 -1.14
C SER A 115 -16.60 2.79 -0.85
N LEU A 116 -17.26 2.82 0.31
CA LEU A 116 -17.99 3.97 0.83
C LEU A 116 -17.09 4.89 1.66
N GLY A 117 -15.79 4.63 1.78
CA GLY A 117 -14.88 5.37 2.64
C GLY A 117 -15.05 5.10 4.13
N LYS A 118 -15.80 4.04 4.52
CA LYS A 118 -15.94 3.59 5.90
C LYS A 118 -14.84 2.58 6.22
N PHE A 119 -13.60 3.05 6.11
CA PHE A 119 -12.38 2.30 6.33
C PHE A 119 -12.39 1.63 7.72
N SER A 120 -12.76 2.35 8.79
CA SER A 120 -12.79 1.77 10.14
C SER A 120 -13.77 0.59 10.25
N ASN A 121 -14.97 0.71 9.67
CA ASN A 121 -15.95 -0.37 9.67
C ASN A 121 -15.48 -1.59 8.85
N ALA A 122 -14.86 -1.35 7.69
CA ALA A 122 -14.31 -2.42 6.87
C ALA A 122 -13.22 -3.21 7.63
N ALA A 123 -12.36 -2.50 8.37
CA ALA A 123 -11.36 -3.12 9.25
C ALA A 123 -12.00 -3.99 10.32
N ASP A 124 -13.02 -3.48 11.04
CA ASP A 124 -13.75 -4.24 12.05
C ASP A 124 -14.37 -5.51 11.47
N THR A 125 -14.89 -5.46 10.24
CA THR A 125 -15.43 -6.62 9.53
C THR A 125 -14.33 -7.64 9.18
N TRP A 126 -13.14 -7.21 8.74
CA TRP A 126 -12.01 -8.13 8.56
C TRP A 126 -11.47 -8.71 9.86
N GLU A 127 -11.48 -7.96 10.95
CA GLU A 127 -11.12 -8.49 12.27
C GLU A 127 -12.11 -9.56 12.74
N GLN A 128 -13.41 -9.41 12.46
CA GLN A 128 -14.39 -10.48 12.68
C GLN A 128 -14.06 -11.73 11.86
N ILE A 129 -13.62 -11.57 10.61
CA ILE A 129 -13.14 -12.69 9.78
C ILE A 129 -11.92 -13.34 10.44
N LEU A 130 -10.95 -12.59 10.94
CA LEU A 130 -9.74 -13.14 11.58
C LEU A 130 -10.01 -13.86 12.89
N VAL A 131 -11.10 -13.53 13.60
CA VAL A 131 -11.55 -14.31 14.77
C VAL A 131 -12.08 -15.69 14.35
N LEU A 132 -12.83 -15.76 13.24
CA LEU A 132 -13.45 -16.99 12.75
C LEU A 132 -12.50 -17.85 11.91
N TYR A 133 -11.65 -17.19 11.12
CA TYR A 133 -10.77 -17.74 10.09
C TYR A 133 -9.36 -17.16 10.27
N PRO A 134 -8.64 -17.51 11.36
CA PRO A 134 -7.38 -16.87 11.73
C PRO A 134 -6.25 -17.07 10.70
N PHE A 135 -6.38 -18.05 9.80
CA PHE A 135 -5.41 -18.30 8.73
C PHE A 135 -5.72 -17.56 7.41
N ASP A 136 -6.68 -16.64 7.43
CA ASP A 136 -7.05 -15.89 6.23
C ASP A 136 -6.05 -14.76 5.93
N MET A 137 -5.17 -15.02 4.98
CA MET A 137 -4.19 -14.03 4.52
C MET A 137 -4.84 -12.86 3.74
N MET A 138 -5.98 -13.08 3.08
CA MET A 138 -6.67 -12.00 2.38
C MET A 138 -7.27 -11.00 3.37
N ALA A 139 -7.92 -11.48 4.42
CA ALA A 139 -8.49 -10.64 5.46
C ALA A 139 -7.41 -9.84 6.19
N ILE A 140 -6.31 -10.49 6.61
CA ILE A 140 -5.26 -9.78 7.35
C ILE A 140 -4.51 -8.77 6.48
N LYS A 141 -4.29 -9.08 5.20
CA LYS A 141 -3.61 -8.15 4.30
C LYS A 141 -4.48 -6.94 3.97
N PHE A 142 -5.78 -7.15 3.70
CA PHE A 142 -6.70 -6.03 3.51
C PHE A 142 -6.90 -5.21 4.79
N ALA A 143 -7.00 -5.85 5.97
CA ALA A 143 -7.05 -5.12 7.24
C ALA A 143 -5.78 -4.30 7.46
N SER A 144 -4.59 -4.89 7.28
CA SER A 144 -3.29 -4.21 7.44
C SER A 144 -3.14 -3.01 6.50
N ASP A 145 -3.47 -3.18 5.20
CA ASP A 145 -3.38 -2.10 4.23
C ASP A 145 -4.40 -0.99 4.52
N ASN A 146 -5.57 -1.36 5.03
CA ASN A 146 -6.58 -0.41 5.46
C ASN A 146 -6.17 0.39 6.70
N TYR A 147 -5.58 -0.26 7.72
CA TYR A 147 -5.04 0.44 8.89
C TYR A 147 -3.95 1.44 8.51
N PHE A 148 -3.15 1.13 7.49
CA PHE A 148 -2.18 2.06 6.91
C PHE A 148 -2.87 3.30 6.32
N TYR A 149 -3.99 3.16 5.61
CA TYR A 149 -4.73 4.29 5.03
C TYR A 149 -5.35 5.23 6.06
N ILE A 150 -5.82 4.71 7.19
CA ILE A 150 -6.41 5.52 8.27
C ILE A 150 -5.41 5.93 9.35
N GLY A 151 -4.16 5.47 9.25
CA GLY A 151 -3.11 5.77 10.22
C GLY A 151 -3.31 5.12 11.59
N ASP A 152 -4.04 4.00 11.67
CA ASP A 152 -4.25 3.25 12.92
C ASP A 152 -3.03 2.35 13.20
N ARG A 153 -1.94 2.99 13.62
CA ARG A 153 -0.66 2.35 13.88
C ARG A 153 -0.73 1.25 14.95
N GLU A 154 -1.59 1.40 15.95
CA GLU A 154 -1.79 0.39 16.98
C GLU A 154 -2.34 -0.89 16.35
N MET A 155 -3.32 -0.77 15.44
CA MET A 155 -3.91 -1.92 14.75
C MET A 155 -3.04 -2.50 13.64
N ILE A 156 -2.18 -1.72 12.98
CA ILE A 156 -1.12 -2.25 12.09
C ILE A 156 -0.27 -3.28 12.86
N ARG A 157 0.03 -3.04 14.14
CA ARG A 157 0.75 -4.00 14.99
C ARG A 157 -0.17 -5.11 15.52
N ASP A 158 -1.28 -4.71 16.15
CA ASP A 158 -2.04 -5.61 17.01
C ASP A 158 -2.87 -6.62 16.23
N SER A 159 -3.30 -6.30 15.00
CA SER A 159 -3.95 -7.26 14.10
C SER A 159 -3.05 -8.45 13.80
N ILE A 160 -1.79 -8.18 13.43
CA ILE A 160 -0.81 -9.21 13.16
C ILE A 160 -0.44 -9.98 14.42
N ALA A 161 -0.20 -9.25 15.52
CA ALA A 161 0.15 -9.84 16.81
C ALA A 161 -0.92 -10.81 17.34
N ARG A 162 -2.21 -10.57 17.06
CA ARG A 162 -3.32 -11.44 17.49
C ARG A 162 -3.28 -12.80 16.81
N VAL A 163 -3.02 -12.85 15.50
CA VAL A 163 -3.04 -14.12 14.76
C VAL A 163 -1.70 -14.86 14.79
N LEU A 164 -0.58 -14.15 14.93
CA LEU A 164 0.76 -14.72 14.77
C LEU A 164 1.01 -15.99 15.62
N PRO A 165 0.64 -16.05 16.93
CA PRO A 165 0.81 -17.26 17.73
C PRO A 165 0.01 -18.47 17.21
N ILE A 166 -1.13 -18.24 16.55
CA ILE A 166 -1.95 -19.30 15.94
C ILE A 166 -1.24 -19.81 14.68
N TRP A 167 -0.65 -18.93 13.88
CA TRP A 167 0.14 -19.28 12.69
C TRP A 167 1.41 -20.06 13.03
N GLU A 168 2.00 -19.81 14.20
CA GLU A 168 3.19 -20.53 14.68
C GLU A 168 2.96 -22.00 14.99
N THR A 169 1.70 -22.42 15.19
CA THR A 169 1.35 -23.83 15.44
C THR A 169 1.69 -24.78 14.27
N SER A 170 1.98 -24.23 13.08
CA SER A 170 2.46 -24.97 11.92
C SER A 170 3.78 -24.39 11.40
N SER A 171 4.75 -25.28 11.16
CA SER A 171 6.05 -24.89 10.61
C SER A 171 6.01 -24.60 9.11
N ASN A 172 5.06 -25.19 8.37
CA ASN A 172 5.08 -25.24 6.89
C ASN A 172 3.90 -24.49 6.24
N ARG A 173 3.22 -23.61 6.98
CA ARG A 173 2.10 -22.84 6.42
C ARG A 173 2.62 -21.82 5.39
N PRO A 174 2.05 -21.79 4.17
CA PRO A 174 2.47 -20.80 3.18
C PRO A 174 2.19 -19.39 3.68
N LEU A 175 2.99 -18.42 3.22
CA LEU A 175 2.88 -16.99 3.53
C LEU A 175 3.15 -16.58 4.99
N LYS A 176 3.45 -17.55 5.89
CA LYS A 176 3.76 -17.28 7.29
C LYS A 176 4.91 -16.27 7.47
N SER A 177 5.95 -16.33 6.64
CA SER A 177 7.10 -15.41 6.73
C SER A 177 6.68 -13.94 6.64
N TYR A 178 5.72 -13.63 5.75
CA TYR A 178 5.24 -12.27 5.52
C TYR A 178 4.57 -11.66 6.76
N LEU A 179 3.98 -12.48 7.64
CA LEU A 179 3.43 -11.97 8.89
C LEU A 179 4.51 -11.38 9.81
N TYR A 180 5.73 -11.92 9.82
CA TYR A 180 6.82 -11.35 10.61
C TYR A 180 7.28 -10.01 10.03
N GLY A 181 7.34 -9.86 8.70
CA GLY A 181 7.60 -8.57 8.06
C GLY A 181 6.51 -7.53 8.38
N MET A 182 5.23 -7.92 8.28
CA MET A 182 4.10 -7.06 8.63
C MET A 182 4.12 -6.68 10.13
N TYR A 183 4.44 -7.63 11.01
CA TYR A 183 4.54 -7.36 12.44
C TYR A 183 5.71 -6.44 12.78
N ALA A 184 6.87 -6.65 12.14
CA ALA A 184 8.03 -5.79 12.29
C ALA A 184 7.72 -4.34 11.92
N PHE A 185 6.99 -4.13 10.82
CA PHE A 185 6.53 -2.79 10.42
C PHE A 185 5.64 -2.16 11.51
N GLY A 186 4.60 -2.87 11.99
CA GLY A 186 3.75 -2.36 13.06
C GLY A 186 4.48 -2.09 14.39
N LEU A 187 5.52 -2.86 14.70
CA LEU A 187 6.40 -2.57 15.84
C LEU A 187 7.16 -1.25 15.63
N GLY A 188 7.67 -1.00 14.43
CA GLY A 188 8.35 0.25 14.06
C GLY A 188 7.43 1.46 14.20
N GLU A 189 6.24 1.40 13.61
CA GLU A 189 5.23 2.47 13.65
C GLU A 189 4.71 2.77 15.06
N THR A 190 4.89 1.83 15.99
CA THR A 190 4.56 1.99 17.42
C THR A 190 5.78 2.21 18.31
N ASN A 191 6.89 2.65 17.71
CA ASN A 191 8.13 3.05 18.36
C ASN A 191 8.84 1.94 19.16
N MET A 192 8.67 0.68 18.76
CA MET A 192 9.37 -0.49 19.33
C MET A 192 10.56 -0.89 18.45
N ILE A 193 11.46 0.07 18.20
CA ILE A 193 12.48 0.03 17.14
C ILE A 193 13.37 -1.21 17.18
N GLU A 194 13.96 -1.54 18.34
CA GLU A 194 14.84 -2.71 18.47
C GLU A 194 14.11 -4.03 18.18
N ARG A 195 12.83 -4.12 18.55
CA ARG A 195 12.00 -5.30 18.26
C ARG A 195 11.64 -5.36 16.79
N ALA A 196 11.32 -4.21 16.18
CA ALA A 196 11.05 -4.12 14.74
C ALA A 196 12.24 -4.64 13.92
N GLU A 197 13.47 -4.17 14.20
CA GLU A 197 14.67 -4.66 13.51
C GLU A 197 14.84 -6.18 13.68
N LYS A 198 14.66 -6.69 14.91
CA LYS A 198 14.80 -8.12 15.19
C LYS A 198 13.80 -8.97 14.39
N GLU A 199 12.52 -8.60 14.40
CA GLU A 199 11.47 -9.34 13.70
C GLU A 199 11.63 -9.23 12.17
N ALA A 200 12.06 -8.07 11.66
CA ALA A 200 12.34 -7.91 10.22
C ALA A 200 13.49 -8.80 9.77
N ARG A 201 14.58 -8.87 10.56
CA ARG A 201 15.70 -9.78 10.28
C ARG A 201 15.26 -11.25 10.31
N PHE A 202 14.43 -11.62 11.28
CA PHE A 202 13.90 -12.97 11.37
C PHE A 202 13.02 -13.33 10.15
N ALA A 203 12.19 -12.39 9.69
CA ALA A 203 11.41 -12.57 8.46
C ALA A 203 12.32 -12.79 7.23
N LEU A 204 13.40 -12.01 7.11
CA LEU A 204 14.37 -12.12 6.01
C LEU A 204 15.22 -13.40 6.08
N GLU A 205 15.50 -13.91 7.28
CA GLU A 205 16.13 -15.24 7.45
C GLU A 205 15.21 -16.36 6.93
N MET A 206 13.88 -16.22 7.10
CA MET A 206 12.90 -17.17 6.57
C MET A 206 12.68 -17.01 5.06
N ASN A 207 12.64 -15.77 4.59
CA ASN A 207 12.43 -15.41 3.19
C ASN A 207 13.23 -14.14 2.84
N PRO A 208 14.41 -14.25 2.21
CA PRO A 208 15.20 -13.08 1.83
C PRO A 208 14.50 -12.20 0.78
N HIS A 209 13.52 -12.74 0.06
CA HIS A 209 12.72 -12.02 -0.94
C HIS A 209 11.42 -11.43 -0.36
N ASP A 210 11.35 -11.26 0.97
CA ASP A 210 10.27 -10.50 1.61
C ASP A 210 10.62 -9.00 1.62
N ALA A 211 10.25 -8.30 0.55
CA ALA A 211 10.54 -6.88 0.44
C ALA A 211 9.76 -6.02 1.46
N TRP A 212 8.64 -6.49 2.02
CA TRP A 212 7.97 -5.78 3.11
C TRP A 212 8.80 -5.86 4.41
N ALA A 213 9.47 -6.99 4.66
CA ALA A 213 10.43 -7.10 5.75
C ALA A 213 11.67 -6.22 5.54
N THR A 214 12.20 -6.13 4.32
CA THR A 214 13.27 -5.17 3.98
C THR A 214 12.83 -3.73 4.23
N HIS A 215 11.61 -3.38 3.82
CA HIS A 215 11.00 -2.09 4.08
C HIS A 215 10.87 -1.79 5.59
N ALA A 216 10.37 -2.75 6.38
CA ALA A 216 10.28 -2.62 7.84
C ALA A 216 11.67 -2.45 8.50
N LEU A 217 12.68 -3.15 7.98
CA LEU A 217 14.07 -3.01 8.43
C LEU A 217 14.64 -1.61 8.13
N ALA A 218 14.34 -1.06 6.95
CA ALA A 218 14.70 0.30 6.60
C ALA A 218 14.07 1.32 7.57
N HIS A 219 12.76 1.21 7.85
CA HIS A 219 12.11 2.02 8.88
C HIS A 219 12.82 1.93 10.24
N ALA A 220 13.11 0.72 10.73
CA ALA A 220 13.74 0.53 12.03
C ALA A 220 15.14 1.17 12.10
N ILE A 221 15.94 1.04 11.04
CA ILE A 221 17.27 1.64 10.95
C ILE A 221 17.19 3.18 10.83
N GLU A 222 16.21 3.69 10.08
CA GLU A 222 15.94 5.12 9.97
C GLU A 222 15.61 5.72 11.34
N TYR A 223 14.69 5.11 12.08
CA TYR A 223 14.30 5.54 13.42
C TYR A 223 15.44 5.44 14.45
N ALA A 224 16.39 4.53 14.25
CA ALA A 224 17.60 4.45 15.06
C ALA A 224 18.66 5.52 14.70
N GLY A 225 18.49 6.23 13.59
CA GLY A 225 19.47 7.20 13.09
C GLY A 225 20.74 6.54 12.54
N GLU A 226 20.69 5.26 12.18
CA GLU A 226 21.84 4.48 11.71
C GLU A 226 21.98 4.51 10.18
N THR A 227 21.91 5.70 9.59
CA THR A 227 21.81 5.93 8.14
C THR A 227 22.86 5.19 7.29
N SER A 228 24.13 5.16 7.70
CA SER A 228 25.18 4.43 6.97
C SER A 228 24.90 2.93 6.92
N LYS A 229 24.44 2.34 8.02
CA LYS A 229 24.06 0.92 8.09
C LYS A 229 22.87 0.63 7.17
N GLY A 230 21.90 1.55 7.09
CA GLY A 230 20.76 1.45 6.19
C GLY A 230 21.19 1.37 4.73
N ILE A 231 22.08 2.27 4.31
CA ILE A 231 22.66 2.27 2.96
C ILE A 231 23.41 0.96 2.68
N ASP A 232 24.26 0.52 3.61
CA ASP A 232 25.06 -0.70 3.43
C ASP A 232 24.18 -1.95 3.26
N ILE A 233 23.15 -2.10 4.11
CA ILE A 233 22.21 -3.22 4.05
C ILE A 233 21.43 -3.20 2.74
N LEU A 234 20.84 -2.06 2.36
CA LEU A 234 20.05 -1.97 1.13
C LEU A 234 20.89 -2.26 -0.12
N LYS A 235 22.17 -1.88 -0.13
CA LYS A 235 23.14 -2.22 -1.18
C LYS A 235 23.50 -3.71 -1.18
N GLU A 236 23.79 -4.28 -0.01
CA GLU A 236 24.18 -5.69 0.13
C GLU A 236 23.06 -6.64 -0.33
N THR A 237 21.82 -6.35 0.05
CA THR A 237 20.65 -7.19 -0.26
C THR A 237 19.92 -6.75 -1.53
N TYR A 238 20.51 -5.88 -2.36
CA TYR A 238 19.85 -5.28 -3.54
C TYR A 238 19.20 -6.34 -4.45
N GLN A 239 19.90 -7.43 -4.73
CA GLN A 239 19.37 -8.49 -5.60
C GLN A 239 18.17 -9.24 -5.00
N ASP A 240 18.01 -9.21 -3.67
CA ASP A 240 16.96 -9.96 -3.00
C ASP A 240 15.61 -9.22 -3.04
N TRP A 241 15.59 -7.93 -2.71
CA TRP A 241 14.34 -7.16 -2.65
C TRP A 241 13.92 -6.58 -4.00
N THR A 242 14.85 -6.43 -4.96
CA THR A 242 14.52 -5.92 -6.30
C THR A 242 13.65 -6.86 -7.13
N THR A 243 13.50 -8.12 -6.72
CA THR A 243 12.54 -9.06 -7.32
C THR A 243 11.09 -8.72 -6.99
N CYS A 244 10.84 -7.88 -5.99
CA CYS A 244 9.53 -7.39 -5.59
C CYS A 244 9.24 -6.03 -6.23
N ASP A 245 8.95 -6.07 -7.53
CA ASP A 245 8.79 -4.91 -8.40
C ASP A 245 7.70 -3.91 -7.97
N LEU A 246 6.71 -4.35 -7.20
CA LEU A 246 5.62 -3.48 -6.73
C LEU A 246 6.02 -2.55 -5.57
N ILE A 247 6.95 -2.97 -4.70
CA ILE A 247 7.42 -2.16 -3.56
C ILE A 247 8.87 -1.70 -3.70
N LYS A 248 9.61 -2.26 -4.66
CA LYS A 248 10.98 -1.84 -4.98
C LYS A 248 11.14 -0.31 -5.09
N PRO A 249 10.26 0.45 -5.79
CA PRO A 249 10.38 1.92 -5.86
C PRO A 249 10.33 2.59 -4.48
N HIS A 250 9.52 2.06 -3.57
CA HIS A 250 9.43 2.59 -2.21
C HIS A 250 10.70 2.30 -1.38
N ILE A 251 11.33 1.15 -1.58
CA ILE A 251 12.63 0.83 -0.94
C ILE A 251 13.74 1.70 -1.52
N ASP A 252 13.73 1.96 -2.84
CA ASP A 252 14.63 2.93 -3.47
C ASP A 252 14.43 4.34 -2.89
N TRP A 253 13.19 4.73 -2.58
CA TRP A 253 12.88 6.00 -1.91
C TRP A 253 13.50 6.10 -0.52
N HIS A 254 13.40 5.05 0.31
CA HIS A 254 14.08 4.99 1.61
C HIS A 254 15.60 5.12 1.48
N TRP A 255 16.19 4.46 0.48
CA TRP A 255 17.61 4.64 0.18
C TRP A 255 17.91 6.10 -0.17
N ALA A 256 17.11 6.74 -1.03
CA ALA A 256 17.31 8.15 -1.36
C ALA A 256 17.23 9.06 -0.12
N LEU A 257 16.36 8.77 0.85
CA LEU A 257 16.30 9.52 2.11
C LEU A 257 17.61 9.42 2.90
N TYR A 258 18.19 8.22 3.00
CA TYR A 258 19.48 8.05 3.66
C TYR A 258 20.60 8.83 2.97
N GLU A 259 20.60 8.87 1.64
CA GLU A 259 21.59 9.64 0.88
C GLU A 259 21.40 11.15 1.11
N ILE A 260 20.16 11.65 1.21
CA ILE A 260 19.89 13.05 1.57
C ILE A 260 20.44 13.39 2.97
N GLU A 261 20.19 12.53 3.95
CA GLU A 261 20.64 12.72 5.34
C GLU A 261 22.17 12.75 5.45
N GLN A 262 22.88 11.98 4.63
CA GLN A 262 24.35 12.03 4.51
C GLN A 262 24.88 13.23 3.70
N GLY A 263 23.99 14.02 3.09
CA GLY A 263 24.36 15.13 2.21
C GLY A 263 24.70 14.71 0.77
N ASN A 264 24.50 13.45 0.40
CA ASN A 264 24.74 12.90 -0.94
C ASN A 264 23.58 13.19 -1.90
N ARG A 265 23.24 14.47 -2.07
CA ARG A 265 22.03 14.92 -2.79
C ARG A 265 22.02 14.51 -4.26
N GLU A 266 23.18 14.48 -4.90
CA GLU A 266 23.32 14.05 -6.28
C GLU A 266 22.97 12.57 -6.46
N ILE A 267 23.27 11.72 -5.47
CA ILE A 267 22.90 10.30 -5.49
C ILE A 267 21.40 10.14 -5.31
N ALA A 268 20.80 10.89 -4.37
CA ALA A 268 19.36 10.88 -4.17
C ALA A 268 18.59 11.38 -5.41
N GLU A 269 19.11 12.39 -6.11
CA GLU A 269 18.55 12.83 -7.40
C GLU A 269 18.70 11.76 -8.49
N ASP A 270 19.83 11.06 -8.54
CA ASP A 270 20.03 9.95 -9.49
C ASP A 270 19.01 8.82 -9.26
N ILE A 271 18.77 8.44 -8.00
CA ILE A 271 17.75 7.45 -7.63
C ILE A 271 16.36 7.95 -8.06
N LEU A 272 16.00 9.20 -7.72
CA LEU A 272 14.72 9.80 -8.13
C LEU A 272 14.51 9.69 -9.65
N VAL A 273 15.51 10.06 -10.44
CA VAL A 273 15.40 10.08 -11.90
C VAL A 273 15.40 8.67 -12.49
N ASN A 274 16.37 7.84 -12.11
CA ASN A 274 16.63 6.59 -12.79
C ASN A 274 15.82 5.42 -12.23
N HIS A 275 15.53 5.41 -10.93
CA HIS A 275 14.82 4.29 -10.29
C HIS A 275 13.32 4.56 -10.18
N LEU A 276 12.90 5.82 -9.96
CA LEU A 276 11.49 6.16 -9.76
C LEU A 276 10.84 6.73 -11.03
N LEU A 277 11.32 7.87 -11.53
CA LEU A 277 10.70 8.58 -12.67
C LEU A 277 10.78 7.77 -13.97
N ASN A 278 11.95 7.22 -14.28
CA ASN A 278 12.23 6.47 -15.50
C ASN A 278 11.97 4.96 -15.36
N LYS A 279 11.22 4.53 -14.34
CA LYS A 279 10.81 3.13 -14.20
C LYS A 279 9.97 2.66 -15.39
N ALA A 280 10.01 1.36 -15.67
CA ALA A 280 9.16 0.76 -16.69
C ALA A 280 7.68 0.76 -16.27
N GLY A 281 6.77 0.82 -17.26
CA GLY A 281 5.32 0.86 -17.03
C GLY A 281 4.81 2.25 -16.64
N ASP A 282 3.53 2.34 -16.27
CA ASP A 282 2.89 3.58 -15.78
C ASP A 282 3.21 3.83 -14.30
N LEU A 283 2.98 5.06 -13.81
CA LEU A 283 3.08 5.34 -12.35
C LEU A 283 1.80 4.85 -11.67
N SER A 284 1.97 4.21 -10.53
CA SER A 284 0.91 4.06 -9.55
C SER A 284 0.84 5.29 -8.64
N MET A 285 -0.23 5.39 -7.84
CA MET A 285 -0.33 6.41 -6.79
C MET A 285 0.80 6.29 -5.77
N LEU A 286 1.22 5.06 -5.41
CA LEU A 286 2.35 4.85 -4.49
C LEU A 286 3.66 5.39 -5.07
N ASP A 287 3.93 5.12 -6.35
CA ASP A 287 5.12 5.69 -7.02
C ASP A 287 5.09 7.22 -6.99
N PHE A 288 3.92 7.80 -7.24
CA PHE A 288 3.76 9.25 -7.28
C PHE A 288 4.00 9.89 -5.92
N VAL A 289 3.45 9.34 -4.83
CA VAL A 289 3.65 9.90 -3.48
C VAL A 289 5.12 9.85 -3.09
N ASP A 290 5.84 8.77 -3.40
CA ASP A 290 7.28 8.64 -3.17
C ASP A 290 8.06 9.70 -3.95
N ILE A 291 7.77 9.84 -5.24
CA ILE A 291 8.38 10.84 -6.11
C ILE A 291 8.12 12.25 -5.59
N ALA A 292 6.87 12.60 -5.29
CA ALA A 292 6.50 13.93 -4.82
C ALA A 292 7.15 14.28 -3.47
N ALA A 293 7.16 13.31 -2.53
CA ALA A 293 7.84 13.44 -1.24
C ALA A 293 9.34 13.67 -1.40
N LEU A 294 9.99 12.97 -2.33
CA LEU A 294 11.42 13.08 -2.58
C LEU A 294 11.80 14.39 -3.28
N ILE A 295 11.02 14.81 -4.28
CA ILE A 295 11.17 16.13 -4.93
C ILE A 295 11.08 17.24 -3.89
N TYR A 296 10.07 17.19 -3.03
CA TYR A 296 9.88 18.21 -2.00
C TYR A 296 11.05 18.26 -1.01
N ARG A 297 11.56 17.10 -0.57
CA ARG A 297 12.73 17.03 0.32
C ARG A 297 14.02 17.52 -0.34
N LEU A 298 14.26 17.17 -1.60
CA LEU A 298 15.41 17.68 -2.36
C LEU A 298 15.36 19.20 -2.50
N LYS A 299 14.18 19.78 -2.78
CA LYS A 299 13.98 21.25 -2.76
C LYS A 299 14.36 21.87 -1.41
N LEU A 300 13.87 21.28 -0.31
CA LEU A 300 14.19 21.75 1.05
C LEU A 300 15.69 21.63 1.37
N ALA A 301 16.35 20.60 0.84
CA ALA A 301 17.80 20.43 0.91
C ALA A 301 18.58 21.40 0.00
N GLY A 302 17.90 22.22 -0.81
CA GLY A 302 18.50 23.20 -1.71
C GLY A 302 18.83 22.68 -3.11
N GLN A 303 18.41 21.46 -3.45
CA GLN A 303 18.57 20.85 -4.78
C GLN A 303 17.40 21.27 -5.68
N ASN A 304 17.68 22.04 -6.73
CA ASN A 304 16.67 22.60 -7.63
C ASN A 304 16.98 22.27 -9.10
N SER A 305 16.87 20.98 -9.47
CA SER A 305 17.14 20.50 -10.82
C SER A 305 15.99 20.76 -11.78
N SER A 306 16.26 21.41 -12.92
CA SER A 306 15.23 21.71 -13.93
C SER A 306 14.65 20.46 -14.59
N THR A 307 15.41 19.36 -14.62
CA THR A 307 15.02 18.10 -15.28
C THR A 307 13.78 17.48 -14.64
N ILE A 308 13.64 17.61 -13.32
CA ILE A 308 12.51 17.10 -12.54
C ILE A 308 11.21 17.84 -12.93
N TYR A 309 11.26 19.17 -12.99
CA TYR A 309 10.10 20.02 -13.27
C TYR A 309 9.62 19.97 -14.72
N SER A 310 10.39 19.38 -15.62
CA SER A 310 10.01 19.14 -17.03
C SER A 310 9.39 17.75 -17.30
N SER A 311 9.08 16.96 -16.27
CA SER A 311 8.54 15.61 -16.45
C SER A 311 7.09 15.62 -16.96
N ASP A 312 6.90 15.31 -18.24
CA ASP A 312 5.57 15.13 -18.86
C ASP A 312 4.78 13.99 -18.19
N ARG A 313 5.48 12.97 -17.67
CA ARG A 313 4.88 11.83 -16.98
C ARG A 313 4.20 12.25 -15.68
N LEU A 314 4.87 13.09 -14.89
CA LEU A 314 4.28 13.65 -13.66
C LEU A 314 3.14 14.60 -13.97
N LYS A 315 3.31 15.46 -14.99
CA LYS A 315 2.26 16.36 -15.43
C LYS A 315 1.00 15.60 -15.84
N LYS A 316 1.14 14.52 -16.62
CA LYS A 316 0.02 13.66 -17.00
C LYS A 316 -0.63 13.03 -15.77
N PHE A 317 0.17 12.44 -14.87
CA PHE A 317 -0.33 11.79 -13.67
C PHE A 317 -1.15 12.76 -12.80
N ILE A 318 -0.61 13.95 -12.51
CA ILE A 318 -1.32 14.97 -11.72
C ILE A 318 -2.66 15.31 -12.37
N ASN A 319 -2.66 15.60 -13.69
CA ASN A 319 -3.90 15.96 -14.41
C ASN A 319 -4.96 14.86 -14.35
N ASP A 320 -4.57 13.59 -14.42
CA ASP A 320 -5.50 12.46 -14.34
C ASP A 320 -6.09 12.29 -12.92
N HIS A 321 -5.39 12.77 -11.89
CA HIS A 321 -5.72 12.57 -10.47
C HIS A 321 -6.15 13.85 -9.71
N LEU A 322 -6.35 14.99 -10.41
CA LEU A 322 -6.73 16.27 -9.78
C LEU A 322 -8.04 16.23 -8.97
N HIS A 323 -8.90 15.25 -9.22
CA HIS A 323 -10.27 15.21 -8.70
C HIS A 323 -10.58 13.95 -7.88
N ASP A 324 -9.57 13.16 -7.52
CA ASP A 324 -9.80 11.85 -6.91
C ASP A 324 -10.24 11.94 -5.45
N HIS A 325 -9.54 12.75 -4.66
CA HIS A 325 -9.78 13.10 -3.25
C HIS A 325 -10.31 11.94 -2.38
N LEU A 326 -9.59 10.82 -2.41
CA LEU A 326 -9.93 9.62 -1.63
C LEU A 326 -9.20 9.56 -0.29
N LEU A 327 -7.89 9.84 -0.32
CA LEU A 327 -7.00 9.83 0.84
C LEU A 327 -6.28 11.16 0.96
N LEU A 328 -6.43 11.81 2.12
CA LEU A 328 -5.77 13.07 2.43
C LEU A 328 -4.24 12.99 2.27
N PHE A 329 -3.66 11.82 2.55
CA PHE A 329 -2.24 11.55 2.31
C PHE A 329 -1.86 11.77 0.85
N ASN A 330 -2.61 11.21 -0.11
CA ASN A 330 -2.35 11.38 -1.54
C ASN A 330 -2.53 12.84 -1.95
N ASP A 331 -3.59 13.49 -1.45
CA ASP A 331 -3.87 14.90 -1.73
C ASP A 331 -2.72 15.82 -1.30
N LEU A 332 -2.14 15.58 -0.12
CA LEU A 332 -0.98 16.34 0.38
C LEU A 332 0.26 16.15 -0.50
N HIS A 333 0.51 14.92 -0.96
CA HIS A 333 1.66 14.62 -1.83
C HIS A 333 1.50 15.26 -3.22
N ILE A 334 0.30 15.24 -3.80
CA ILE A 334 0.00 16.01 -5.01
C ILE A 334 0.30 17.49 -4.74
N TYR A 335 -0.16 18.02 -3.61
CA TYR A 335 -0.02 19.44 -3.27
C TYR A 335 1.42 19.92 -3.04
N PHE A 336 2.33 19.05 -2.60
CA PHE A 336 3.75 19.39 -2.44
C PHE A 336 4.39 19.90 -3.73
N ILE A 337 3.97 19.37 -4.87
CA ILE A 337 4.54 19.68 -6.17
C ILE A 337 3.53 20.27 -7.17
N LEU A 338 2.26 20.44 -6.77
CA LEU A 338 1.17 20.85 -7.66
C LEU A 338 1.50 22.12 -8.47
N ASP A 339 2.00 23.16 -7.79
CA ASP A 339 2.32 24.45 -8.40
C ASP A 339 3.41 24.37 -9.49
N ASP A 340 4.21 23.30 -9.51
CA ASP A 340 5.25 23.10 -10.52
C ASP A 340 4.67 22.57 -11.85
N TYR A 341 3.48 21.94 -11.82
CA TYR A 341 2.94 21.18 -12.96
C TYR A 341 1.60 21.69 -13.50
N VAL A 342 0.86 22.49 -12.73
CA VAL A 342 -0.46 23.02 -13.14
C VAL A 342 -0.54 24.54 -13.09
N ASP A 343 -1.50 25.10 -13.81
CA ASP A 343 -1.81 26.53 -13.75
C ASP A 343 -2.65 26.89 -12.51
N LEU A 344 -2.82 28.19 -12.28
CA LEU A 344 -3.56 28.71 -11.13
C LEU A 344 -5.03 28.27 -11.12
N ASP A 345 -5.65 28.09 -12.29
CA ASP A 345 -7.04 27.68 -12.40
C ASP A 345 -7.21 26.24 -11.93
N ASN A 346 -6.39 25.30 -12.44
CA ASN A 346 -6.39 23.91 -12.00
C ASN A 346 -6.02 23.76 -10.52
N ARG A 347 -5.07 24.57 -10.03
CA ARG A 347 -4.73 24.60 -8.60
C ARG A 347 -5.91 25.02 -7.73
N ASN A 348 -6.64 26.06 -8.14
CA ASN A 348 -7.82 26.54 -7.40
C ASN A 348 -8.96 25.52 -7.46
N ASP A 349 -9.12 24.85 -8.59
CA ASP A 349 -10.09 23.78 -8.78
C ASP A 349 -9.78 22.59 -7.86
N PHE A 350 -8.51 22.15 -7.76
CA PHE A 350 -8.07 21.12 -6.82
C PHE A 350 -8.49 21.45 -5.38
N ILE A 351 -8.15 22.65 -4.88
CA ILE A 351 -8.47 23.05 -3.50
C ILE A 351 -9.99 23.13 -3.26
N ARG A 352 -10.74 23.62 -4.25
CA ARG A 352 -12.21 23.71 -4.14
C ARG A 352 -12.83 22.32 -4.03
N ILE A 353 -12.48 21.41 -4.94
CA ILE A 353 -13.07 20.07 -4.99
C ILE A 353 -12.62 19.24 -3.78
N LEU A 354 -11.37 19.39 -3.34
CA LEU A 354 -10.87 18.81 -2.10
C LEU A 354 -11.74 19.19 -0.89
N ARG A 355 -12.04 20.48 -0.72
CA ARG A 355 -12.91 20.98 0.35
C ARG A 355 -14.33 20.43 0.22
N ASP A 356 -14.92 20.50 -0.98
CA ASP A 356 -16.25 19.97 -1.23
C ASP A 356 -16.35 18.47 -0.89
N SER A 357 -15.28 17.71 -1.18
CA SER A 357 -15.19 16.26 -0.94
C SER A 357 -15.11 15.91 0.55
N TYR A 358 -14.38 16.69 1.36
CA TYR A 358 -14.12 16.34 2.76
C TYR A 358 -14.95 17.12 3.79
N ASP A 359 -15.35 18.37 3.51
CA ASP A 359 -16.02 19.24 4.49
C ASP A 359 -17.36 18.66 4.95
N THR A 360 -18.08 17.99 4.05
CA THR A 360 -19.40 17.41 4.32
C THR A 360 -19.37 15.88 4.47
N SER A 361 -18.20 15.27 4.33
CA SER A 361 -18.05 13.82 4.44
C SER A 361 -18.08 13.36 5.90
N ASP A 362 -18.94 12.38 6.17
CA ASP A 362 -19.01 11.64 7.43
C ASP A 362 -18.15 10.35 7.40
N PHE A 363 -17.39 10.13 6.33
CA PHE A 363 -16.43 9.03 6.19
C PHE A 363 -15.12 9.35 6.91
N ASP A 364 -14.22 8.38 7.09
CA ASP A 364 -13.06 8.51 8.00
C ASP A 364 -12.14 9.71 7.67
N SER A 365 -11.92 10.00 6.37
CA SER A 365 -11.08 11.13 5.93
C SER A 365 -11.69 12.52 6.23
N GLY A 366 -13.02 12.64 6.32
CA GLY A 366 -13.70 13.93 6.50
C GLY A 366 -13.38 14.60 7.84
N PRO A 367 -13.57 13.91 9.00
CA PRO A 367 -13.16 14.41 10.30
C PRO A 367 -11.67 14.76 10.37
N VAL A 368 -10.78 13.94 9.79
CA VAL A 368 -9.33 14.18 9.77
C VAL A 368 -9.00 15.46 8.99
N PHE A 369 -9.63 15.66 7.83
CA PHE A 369 -9.46 16.89 7.05
C PHE A 369 -9.88 18.13 7.85
N ARG A 370 -11.04 18.09 8.50
CA ARG A 370 -11.56 19.22 9.28
C ARG A 370 -10.72 19.54 10.52
N GLN A 371 -10.14 18.53 11.15
CA GLN A 371 -9.33 18.69 12.36
C GLN A 371 -7.89 19.11 12.07
N VAL A 372 -7.27 18.55 11.02
CA VAL A 372 -5.84 18.71 10.74
C VAL A 372 -5.57 19.07 9.28
N GLY A 373 -6.21 18.38 8.32
CA GLY A 373 -5.90 18.52 6.90
C GLY A 373 -5.98 19.95 6.37
N ASN A 374 -7.05 20.69 6.65
CA ASN A 374 -7.22 22.06 6.17
C ASN A 374 -6.08 22.99 6.64
N TYR A 375 -5.56 22.77 7.86
CA TYR A 375 -4.43 23.54 8.39
C TYR A 375 -3.11 23.16 7.71
N LEU A 376 -2.90 21.89 7.35
CA LEU A 376 -1.70 21.44 6.66
C LEU A 376 -1.56 22.10 5.28
N PHE A 377 -2.62 22.15 4.47
CA PHE A 377 -2.57 22.82 3.16
C PHE A 377 -2.26 24.31 3.30
N GLN A 378 -2.88 24.99 4.27
CA GLN A 378 -2.60 26.40 4.56
C GLN A 378 -1.15 26.62 5.00
N ALA A 379 -0.63 25.76 5.86
CA ALA A 379 0.75 25.83 6.33
C ALA A 379 1.76 25.65 5.18
N ILE A 380 1.50 24.76 4.23
CA ILE A 380 2.33 24.57 3.03
C ILE A 380 2.39 25.87 2.20
N ASP A 381 1.25 26.52 1.98
CA ASP A 381 1.17 27.79 1.26
C ASP A 381 1.91 28.92 1.99
N GLN A 382 1.66 29.07 3.29
CA GLN A 382 2.33 30.08 4.11
C GLN A 382 3.85 29.85 4.15
N PHE A 383 4.30 28.60 4.22
CA PHE A 383 5.72 28.26 4.15
C PHE A 383 6.32 28.67 2.80
N LYS A 384 5.67 28.35 1.67
CA LYS A 384 6.10 28.78 0.32
C LYS A 384 6.18 30.30 0.20
N GLU A 385 5.23 31.02 0.79
CA GLU A 385 5.16 32.49 0.81
C GLU A 385 6.08 33.15 1.86
N LYS A 386 6.82 32.35 2.64
CA LYS A 386 7.70 32.80 3.74
C LYS A 386 6.96 33.56 4.85
N LYS A 387 5.67 33.27 5.05
CA LYS A 387 4.80 33.82 6.10
C LYS A 387 4.83 32.94 7.36
N TYR A 388 6.02 32.70 7.91
CA TYR A 388 6.22 31.74 9.00
C TYR A 388 5.47 32.07 10.29
N SER A 389 5.14 33.36 10.52
CA SER A 389 4.37 33.80 11.70
C SER A 389 2.88 33.52 11.60
N GLU A 390 2.38 33.09 10.45
CA GLU A 390 0.97 32.80 10.21
C GLU A 390 0.64 31.30 10.29
N VAL A 391 1.66 30.45 10.46
CA VAL A 391 1.53 29.00 10.65
C VAL A 391 1.02 28.74 12.07
N PHE A 392 -0.19 28.19 12.18
CA PHE A 392 -0.95 28.03 13.43
C PHE A 392 -0.43 26.92 14.35
#